data_AF-A0A956ZYH2-F1
#
_entry.id   AF-A0A956ZYH2-F1
#
_cell.length_a   1.000
_cell.length_b   1.000
_cell.length_c   1.000
_cell.angle_alpha   90.00
_cell.angle_beta   90.00
_cell.angle_gamma   90.00
#
_symmetry.space_group_name_H-M   'P 1'
#
loop_
_entity.id
_entity.type
_entity.pdbx_description
1 polymer ?
#
loop_
_entity_poly.entity_id
_entity_poly.type
_entity_poly.pdbx_seq_one_letter_code
_entity_poly.pdbx_strand_id
1 'polypeptide(L)' 'MNRISMSVTVDPSLAEYVKAYQEKYQVSSKSEVIERAIRALRQAQLIEEYKETMQGLSEEELSLFDNAAGDGLSDETW' A
#
# COMPACT_ATOMS: atom_id res chain seq x y z
N MET A 1 -2.77 5.06 21.99
CA MET A 1 -1.75 4.97 20.91
C MET A 1 -0.60 5.87 21.27
N ASN A 2 0.63 5.35 21.26
CA ASN A 2 1.82 6.17 21.46
C ASN A 2 2.11 6.97 20.18
N ARG A 3 2.39 8.27 20.29
CA ARG A 3 2.70 9.14 19.14
C ARG A 3 4.13 9.65 19.27
N ILE A 4 4.88 9.61 18.17
CA ILE A 4 6.26 10.09 18.10
C ILE A 4 6.25 11.39 17.28
N SER A 5 6.92 12.42 17.79
CA SER A 5 7.17 13.67 17.05
C SER A 5 8.55 13.60 16.40
N MET A 6 8.67 14.12 15.18
CA MET A 6 9.93 14.20 14.45
C MET A 6 10.03 15.54 13.71
N SER A 7 11.26 16.03 13.58
CA SER A 7 11.59 17.19 12.75
C SER A 7 12.19 16.70 11.43
N VAL A 8 11.71 17.25 10.32
CA VAL A 8 12.17 16.88 8.97
C VAL A 8 12.42 18.13 8.15
N THR A 9 13.46 18.08 7.32
CA THR A 9 13.76 19.11 6.33
C THR A 9 13.24 18.63 4.98
N VAL A 10 12.46 19.48 4.32
CA VAL A 10 11.86 19.19 3.00
C VAL A 10 12.00 20.40 2.10
N ASP A 11 11.88 20.18 0.80
CA ASP A 11 11.80 21.27 -0.17
C ASP A 11 10.59 22.18 0.12
N PRO A 12 10.72 23.52 -0.03
CA PRO A 12 9.62 24.45 0.20
C PRO A 12 8.35 24.12 -0.59
N SER A 13 8.48 23.66 -1.84
CA SER A 13 7.34 23.30 -2.68
C SER A 13 6.54 22.11 -2.12
N LEU A 14 7.22 21.16 -1.47
CA LEU A 14 6.56 20.03 -0.80
C LEU A 14 5.84 20.49 0.47
N ALA A 15 6.42 21.42 1.22
CA ALA A 15 5.75 22.00 2.39
C ALA A 15 4.49 22.79 2.00
N GLU A 16 4.54 23.52 0.89
CA GLU A 16 3.38 24.21 0.30
C GLU A 16 2.32 23.21 -0.18
N TYR A 17 2.73 22.15 -0.87
CA TYR A 17 1.83 21.08 -1.29
C TYR A 17 1.09 20.46 -0.09
N VAL A 18 1.79 20.14 0.99
CA VAL A 18 1.17 19.58 2.21
C VAL A 18 0.12 20.54 2.78
N LYS A 19 0.41 21.84 2.79
CA LYS A 19 -0.54 22.87 3.24
C LYS A 19 -1.77 22.93 2.32
N ALA A 20 -1.58 22.98 1.00
CA ALA A 20 -2.67 23.02 0.03
C ALA A 20 -3.53 21.76 0.08
N TYR A 21 -2.92 20.58 0.25
CA TYR A 21 -3.61 19.31 0.42
C TYR A 21 -4.45 19.32 1.71
N GLN A 22 -3.89 19.81 2.82
CA GLN A 22 -4.60 19.94 4.08
C GLN A 22 -5.87 20.78 3.91
N GLU A 23 -5.75 21.96 3.29
CA GLU A 23 -6.86 22.89 3.07
C GLU A 23 -7.93 22.30 2.14
N LYS A 24 -7.50 21.73 1.00
CA LYS A 24 -8.40 21.16 -0.01
C LYS A 24 -9.24 20.00 0.54
N TYR A 25 -8.63 19.13 1.35
CA TYR A 25 -9.28 17.91 1.86
C TYR A 25 -9.71 18.03 3.32
N GLN A 26 -9.67 19.24 3.90
CA GLN A 26 -10.08 19.55 5.28
C GLN A 26 -9.46 18.61 6.32
N VAL A 27 -8.18 18.31 6.11
CA VAL A 27 -7.43 17.36 6.95
C VAL A 27 -7.02 18.05 8.25
N SER A 28 -7.05 17.35 9.39
CA SER A 28 -6.93 18.00 10.71
C SER A 28 -5.56 18.63 10.96
N SER A 29 -4.51 18.09 10.34
CA SER A 29 -3.14 18.55 10.54
C SER A 29 -2.22 18.16 9.38
N LYS A 30 -1.10 18.86 9.26
CA LYS A 30 0.00 18.47 8.35
C LYS A 30 0.52 17.06 8.66
N SER A 31 0.60 16.70 9.95
CA SER A 31 1.01 15.35 10.36
C SER A 31 0.08 14.27 9.82
N GLU A 32 -1.23 14.52 9.74
CA GLU A 32 -2.18 13.59 9.13
C GLU A 32 -1.97 13.46 7.61
N VAL A 33 -1.66 14.55 6.92
CA VAL A 33 -1.31 14.50 5.48
C VAL A 33 -0.06 13.65 5.26
N ILE A 34 0.98 13.85 6.09
CA ILE A 34 2.21 13.06 6.04
C ILE A 34 1.94 11.58 6.39
N GLU A 35 1.11 11.29 7.38
CA GLU A 35 0.74 9.92 7.73
C GLU A 35 0.04 9.21 6.55
N ARG A 36 -0.90 9.89 5.89
CA ARG A 36 -1.57 9.35 4.69
C ARG A 36 -0.56 9.08 3.56
N ALA A 37 0.37 10.00 3.32
CA ALA A 37 1.41 9.82 2.32
C ALA A 37 2.32 8.62 2.61
N ILE A 38 2.75 8.45 3.87
CA ILE A 38 3.59 7.31 4.30
C ILE A 38 2.83 5.99 4.13
N ARG A 39 1.54 5.95 4.46
CA ARG A 39 0.70 4.75 4.25
C ARG A 39 0.60 4.41 2.76
N ALA A 40 0.41 5.40 1.91
CA ALA A 40 0.38 5.21 0.46
C ALA A 40 1.72 4.69 -0.09
N LEU A 41 2.86 5.23 0.38
CA LEU A 41 4.19 4.74 0.02
C LEU A 41 4.38 3.28 0.43
N ARG A 42 3.98 2.90 1.65
CA ARG A 42 4.06 1.51 2.11
C ARG A 42 3.22 0.56 1.26
N GLN A 43 2.01 0.99 0.85
CA GLN A 43 1.16 0.20 -0.01
C GLN A 43 1.76 0.05 -1.42
N ALA A 44 2.33 1.11 -1.97
CA ALA A 44 2.99 1.08 -3.27
C ALA A 44 4.21 0.14 -3.26
N GLN A 45 5.01 0.18 -2.18
CA GLN A 45 6.13 -0.73 -1.99
C GLN A 45 5.67 -2.20 -1.95
N LEU A 46 4.62 -2.49 -1.17
CA LEU A 46 4.08 -3.84 -1.07
C LEU A 46 3.60 -4.37 -2.44
N ILE A 47 2.95 -3.52 -3.23
CA ILE A 47 2.53 -3.88 -4.60
C ILE A 47 3.74 -4.23 -5.47
N GLU A 48 4.83 -3.48 -5.35
CA GLU A 48 6.03 -3.75 -6.13
C GLU A 48 6.69 -5.07 -5.72
N GLU A 49 6.82 -5.32 -4.41
CA GLU A 49 7.32 -6.59 -3.88
C GLU A 49 6.48 -7.79 -4.37
N TYR A 50 5.15 -7.65 -4.42
CA TYR A 50 4.28 -8.68 -4.99
C TYR A 50 4.51 -8.90 -6.48
N LYS A 51 4.68 -7.84 -7.28
CA LYS A 51 4.97 -7.98 -8.71
C LYS A 51 6.30 -8.69 -8.93
N GLU A 52 7.35 -8.28 -8.22
CA GLU A 52 8.67 -8.90 -8.33
C GLU A 52 8.60 -10.39 -7.97
N THR A 53 7.88 -10.73 -6.89
CA THR A 53 7.66 -12.12 -6.50
C THR A 53 6.94 -12.90 -7.59
N MET A 54 5.84 -12.37 -8.13
CA MET A 54 5.05 -13.02 -9.17
C MET A 54 5.82 -13.18 -10.49
N GLN A 55 6.67 -12.22 -10.85
CA GLN A 55 7.56 -12.32 -12.00
C GLN A 55 8.67 -13.37 -11.82
N GLY A 56 9.02 -13.67 -10.56
CA GLY A 56 10.02 -14.68 -10.22
C GLY A 56 9.50 -16.11 -10.17
N LEU A 57 8.18 -16.32 -10.20
CA LEU A 57 7.58 -17.65 -10.21
C LEU A 57 7.75 -18.31 -11.57
N SER A 58 8.13 -19.59 -11.57
CA SER A 58 8.13 -20.43 -12.76
C SER A 58 6.70 -20.79 -13.19
N GLU A 59 6.54 -21.19 -14.46
CA GLU A 59 5.25 -21.70 -14.97
C GLU A 59 4.75 -22.91 -14.16
N GLU A 60 5.66 -23.76 -13.66
CA GLU A 60 5.33 -24.90 -12.82
C GLU A 60 4.73 -24.45 -11.48
N GLU A 61 5.34 -23.45 -10.82
CA GLU A 61 4.81 -22.89 -9.57
C GLU A 61 3.46 -22.20 -9.77
N LEU A 62 3.29 -21.45 -10.86
CA LEU A 62 2.01 -20.82 -11.20
C LEU A 62 0.92 -21.87 -11.43
N SER A 63 1.25 -22.98 -12.11
CA SER A 63 0.29 -24.05 -12.38
C SER A 63 -0.25 -24.72 -11.11
N LEU A 64 0.52 -24.75 -10.01
CA LEU A 64 0.06 -25.27 -8.73
C LEU A 64 -1.09 -24.43 -8.15
N PHE A 65 -1.05 -23.11 -8.32
CA PHE A 65 -2.13 -22.22 -7.89
C PHE A 65 -3.37 -22.36 -8.77
N ASP A 66 -3.19 -22.46 -10.09
CA ASP A 66 -4.31 -22.65 -11.03
C ASP A 66 -5.05 -23.96 -10.78
N ASN A 67 -4.32 -25.05 -10.49
CA ASN A 67 -4.92 -26.34 -10.20
C ASN A 67 -5.73 -26.35 -8.89
N ALA A 68 -5.33 -25.57 -7.89
CA ALA A 68 -6.03 -25.45 -6.61
C ALA A 68 -7.16 -24.40 -6.61
N ALA A 69 -7.29 -23.59 -7.67
CA ALA A 69 -8.26 -22.48 -7.71
C ALA A 69 -9.73 -22.92 -7.65
N GLY A 70 -10.00 -24.20 -7.95
CA GLY A 70 -11.34 -24.81 -7.90
C GLY A 70 -11.64 -25.60 -6.63
N ASP A 71 -10.67 -25.76 -5.72
CA ASP A 71 -10.83 -26.61 -4.53
C ASP A 71 -11.96 -26.07 -3.63
N GLY A 72 -12.91 -26.95 -3.29
CA GLY A 72 -14.06 -26.62 -2.43
C GLY A 72 -15.22 -25.91 -3.14
N LEU A 73 -15.14 -25.69 -4.46
CA LEU A 73 -16.27 -25.16 -5.27
C LEU A 73 -17.17 -26.26 -5.85
N SER A 74 -16.72 -27.52 -5.87
CA SER A 74 -17.60 -28.65 -6.14
C SER A 74 -18.45 -28.92 -4.89
N ASP A 75 -19.76 -28.70 -5.02
CA ASP A 75 -20.74 -29.06 -4.01
C ASP A 75 -20.88 -30.59 -4.01
N GLU A 76 -19.94 -31.27 -3.35
CA GLU A 76 -20.06 -32.70 -3.06
C GLU A 76 -20.96 -32.89 -1.84
N THR A 77 -22.19 -32.41 -1.94
CA THR A 77 -23.31 -32.83 -1.09
C THR A 77 -24.22 -33.76 -1.90
N TRP A 78 -23.84 -35.03 -1.97
CA TRP A 78 -24.72 -36.14 -2.34
C TRP A 78 -25.42 -36.70 -1.10
#